data_AF-A0A317YBB7-F1
#
_entry.id   AF-A0A317YBB7-F1
#
_cell.length_a   1.000
_cell.length_b   1.000
_cell.length_c   1.000
_cell.angle_alpha   90.00
_cell.angle_beta   90.00
_cell.angle_gamma   90.00
#
_symmetry.space_group_name_H-M   'P 1'
#
loop_
_entity.id
_entity.type
_entity.pdbx_description
1 polymer ?
#
loop_
_entity_poly.entity_id
_entity_poly.type
_entity_poly.pdbx_seq_one_letter_code
_entity_poly.pdbx_strand_id
1 'polypeptide(L)'
;MSSSPLPTTSGGAHIFPSPPRPRHRRCCQVIVAAAAPPRSYGVGRRAVSLAGVAAWLATTVGRADAASPFDKYVKRKKLEPLETYVPAVLLTIDQFVDLEKSLEFEKPRYDESRSLLRSGPASSLRVNIRAVAQYASSNGQGKAASDAVDECLRALEDLDSLLLHASRNDPSASVETMRSKISVALAALDNLLQTVPSAVLDKGKAIADAYRTPVDDYVEENAAELDPRLKQLEDIL
;
A
#
# COMPACT_ATOMS: atom_id res chain seq x y z
N MET A 1 -47.38 -4.02 -48.53
CA MET A 1 -46.43 -3.00 -49.03
C MET A 1 -46.57 -1.78 -48.13
N SER A 2 -45.42 -1.24 -47.73
CA SER A 2 -45.11 -0.27 -46.66
C SER A 2 -46.17 0.70 -46.16
N SER A 3 -46.24 0.78 -44.83
CA SER A 3 -46.66 1.93 -44.04
C SER A 3 -45.49 2.92 -43.89
N SER A 4 -45.76 4.23 -43.96
CA SER A 4 -45.07 5.28 -43.18
C SER A 4 -45.70 6.66 -43.43
N PRO A 5 -46.15 7.37 -42.37
CA PRO A 5 -46.44 8.79 -42.40
C PRO A 5 -45.25 9.64 -41.90
N LEU A 6 -45.10 10.84 -42.47
CA LEU A 6 -44.31 11.96 -41.93
C LEU A 6 -45.13 12.73 -40.88
N PRO A 7 -44.47 13.39 -39.90
CA PRO A 7 -44.42 14.86 -39.88
C PRO A 7 -43.03 15.40 -39.47
N THR A 8 -42.50 16.44 -40.12
CA THR A 8 -42.63 17.90 -39.87
C THR A 8 -41.93 18.43 -38.60
N THR A 9 -40.72 18.97 -38.83
CA THR A 9 -40.01 20.14 -38.24
C THR A 9 -40.50 20.81 -36.94
N SER A 10 -39.55 21.00 -36.01
CA SER A 10 -39.19 22.26 -35.30
C SER A 10 -38.27 21.88 -34.13
N GLY A 11 -37.02 22.33 -33.97
CA GLY A 11 -36.56 23.71 -33.94
C GLY A 11 -36.24 24.09 -32.49
N GLY A 12 -34.98 23.96 -32.05
CA GLY A 12 -34.58 24.35 -30.68
C GLY A 12 -33.21 23.84 -30.24
N ALA A 13 -32.12 24.32 -30.87
CA ALA A 13 -30.76 24.08 -30.37
C ALA A 13 -30.45 25.09 -29.24
N HIS A 14 -30.54 24.62 -27.99
CA HIS A 14 -30.00 25.36 -26.84
C HIS A 14 -28.49 25.13 -26.76
N ILE A 15 -27.74 26.19 -27.07
CA ILE A 15 -26.30 26.29 -26.86
C ILE A 15 -26.06 26.45 -25.36
N PHE A 16 -25.51 25.42 -24.71
CA PHE A 16 -24.99 25.52 -23.35
C PHE A 16 -23.53 26.00 -23.37
N PRO A 17 -23.16 27.02 -22.58
CA PRO A 17 -21.78 27.46 -22.47
C PRO A 17 -21.00 26.58 -21.49
N SER A 18 -19.84 26.09 -21.93
CA SER A 18 -18.88 25.35 -21.11
C SER A 18 -18.22 26.25 -20.04
N PRO A 19 -17.91 25.73 -18.84
CA PRO A 19 -17.21 26.50 -17.80
C PRO A 19 -15.71 26.67 -18.11
N PRO A 20 -15.05 27.71 -17.56
CA PRO A 20 -13.66 28.03 -17.88
C PRO A 20 -12.66 27.09 -17.20
N ARG A 21 -11.58 26.76 -17.93
CA ARG A 21 -10.43 26.00 -17.44
C ARG A 21 -9.52 26.86 -16.53
N PRO A 22 -8.89 26.30 -15.48
CA PRO A 22 -7.96 27.04 -14.65
C PRO A 22 -6.61 27.26 -15.36
N ARG A 23 -6.11 28.49 -15.28
CA ARG A 23 -4.77 28.91 -15.72
C ARG A 23 -3.72 28.42 -14.73
N HIS A 24 -2.82 27.53 -15.15
CA HIS A 24 -1.62 27.22 -14.37
C HIS A 24 -0.49 28.20 -14.71
N ARG A 25 0.03 28.86 -13.66
CA ARG A 25 1.13 29.82 -13.71
C ARG A 25 2.45 29.14 -14.07
N ARG A 26 3.23 29.86 -14.88
CA ARG A 26 4.65 29.65 -15.20
C ARG A 26 5.51 29.62 -13.93
N CYS A 27 6.50 28.73 -13.89
CA CYS A 27 7.76 29.00 -13.22
C CYS A 27 8.93 28.32 -13.98
N CYS A 28 9.80 29.19 -14.51
CA CYS A 28 11.24 29.07 -14.80
C CYS A 28 11.82 27.75 -15.33
N GLN A 29 12.03 27.68 -16.64
CA GLN A 29 13.10 26.87 -17.25
C GLN A 29 14.33 27.76 -17.45
N VAL A 30 15.46 27.37 -16.87
CA VAL A 30 16.78 27.97 -17.12
C VAL A 30 17.40 27.20 -18.29
N ILE A 31 17.47 27.83 -19.46
CA ILE A 31 18.21 27.34 -20.62
C ILE A 31 19.54 28.11 -20.65
N VAL A 32 20.64 27.40 -20.40
CA VAL A 32 22.00 27.93 -20.60
C VAL A 32 22.32 27.78 -22.08
N ALA A 33 22.31 28.91 -22.81
CA ALA A 33 22.79 28.97 -24.18
C ALA A 33 24.33 28.95 -24.18
N ALA A 34 24.92 27.87 -24.67
CA ALA A 34 26.34 27.79 -24.97
C ALA A 34 26.62 28.53 -26.29
N ALA A 35 27.41 29.59 -26.21
CA ALA A 35 27.90 30.35 -27.35
C ALA A 35 28.93 29.55 -28.14
N ALA A 36 28.76 29.49 -29.47
CA ALA A 36 29.74 28.94 -30.39
C ALA A 36 30.92 29.93 -30.59
N PRO A 37 32.18 29.47 -30.59
CA PRO A 37 33.31 30.28 -31.05
C PRO A 37 33.52 30.17 -32.58
N PRO A 38 34.06 31.22 -33.23
CA PRO A 38 34.25 31.26 -34.67
C PRO A 38 35.47 30.46 -35.13
N ARG A 39 35.39 29.96 -36.38
CA ARG A 39 36.52 29.43 -37.16
C ARG A 39 37.45 30.58 -37.55
N SER A 40 38.76 30.41 -37.33
CA SER A 40 39.79 31.10 -38.09
C SER A 40 41.01 30.21 -38.26
N TYR A 41 41.55 30.23 -39.48
CA TYR A 41 42.69 29.46 -39.98
C TYR A 41 44.01 30.08 -39.50
N GLY A 42 45.01 29.25 -39.19
CA GLY A 42 46.38 29.72 -39.00
C GLY A 42 47.31 28.72 -38.32
N VAL A 43 48.27 28.20 -39.09
CA VAL A 43 49.38 27.35 -38.64
C VAL A 43 50.33 28.15 -37.75
N GLY A 44 50.75 27.58 -36.61
CA GLY A 44 51.78 28.19 -35.76
C GLY A 44 52.21 27.29 -34.59
N ARG A 45 53.48 26.89 -34.60
CA ARG A 45 54.15 26.00 -33.65
C ARG A 45 54.30 26.67 -32.27
N ARG A 46 53.99 25.96 -31.17
CA ARG A 46 54.86 25.74 -29.98
C ARG A 46 54.07 25.14 -28.81
N ALA A 47 54.67 24.12 -28.22
CA ALA A 47 54.18 23.32 -27.10
C ALA A 47 54.22 24.08 -25.77
N VAL A 48 53.29 23.78 -24.86
CA VAL A 48 53.47 23.92 -23.41
C VAL A 48 52.78 22.75 -22.70
N SER A 49 53.53 22.15 -21.78
CA SER A 49 53.30 20.97 -20.96
C SER A 49 51.87 20.67 -20.47
N LEU A 50 51.45 19.41 -20.62
CA LEU A 50 50.40 18.79 -19.81
C LEU A 50 51.09 17.94 -18.73
N ALA A 51 51.12 18.45 -17.49
CA ALA A 51 51.46 17.67 -16.31
C ALA A 51 50.75 18.25 -15.07
N GLY A 52 50.07 17.37 -14.33
CA GLY A 52 49.30 17.66 -13.11
C GLY A 52 47.82 17.93 -13.43
N VAL A 53 46.82 17.21 -12.91
CA VAL A 53 46.69 16.42 -11.68
C VAL A 53 45.62 15.37 -11.96
N ALA A 54 46.00 14.10 -12.07
CA ALA A 54 45.08 12.97 -12.16
C ALA A 54 45.56 11.86 -11.22
N ALA A 55 45.51 12.11 -9.92
CA ALA A 55 45.84 11.09 -8.92
C ALA A 55 45.20 11.37 -7.56
N TRP A 56 43.86 11.43 -7.49
CA TRP A 56 43.10 11.30 -6.23
C TRP A 56 41.69 10.76 -6.52
N LEU A 57 41.57 9.58 -7.13
CA LEU A 57 40.30 8.85 -7.26
C LEU A 57 40.48 7.33 -7.11
N ALA A 58 41.43 6.92 -6.27
CA ALA A 58 41.59 5.53 -5.89
C ALA A 58 42.05 5.45 -4.45
N THR A 59 41.08 5.40 -3.52
CA THR A 59 41.16 4.64 -2.26
C THR A 59 39.81 4.73 -1.54
N THR A 60 39.39 3.59 -1.00
CA THR A 60 38.15 3.33 -0.24
C THR A 60 36.90 2.93 -1.04
N VAL A 61 36.98 1.82 -1.79
CA VAL A 61 35.86 0.85 -1.76
C VAL A 61 35.94 0.13 -0.40
N GLY A 62 35.54 0.86 0.63
CA GLY A 62 35.25 0.35 1.96
C GLY A 62 33.74 0.44 2.13
N ARG A 63 33.10 -0.71 2.32
CA ARG A 63 31.70 -0.89 2.70
C ARG A 63 31.19 0.27 3.56
N ALA A 64 30.45 1.19 2.95
CA ALA A 64 29.81 2.28 3.67
C ALA A 64 28.55 1.76 4.36
N ASP A 65 28.71 1.29 5.60
CA ASP A 65 27.63 1.42 6.59
C ASP A 65 27.51 2.93 6.89
N ALA A 66 26.79 3.63 6.01
CA ALA A 66 26.51 5.05 6.18
C ALA A 66 25.46 5.21 7.30
N ALA A 67 25.92 5.14 8.55
CA ALA A 67 25.14 5.63 9.67
C ALA A 67 24.82 7.11 9.42
N SER A 68 23.53 7.44 9.35
CA SER A 68 23.06 8.81 9.16
C SER A 68 23.68 9.75 10.20
N PRO A 69 24.23 10.91 9.83
CA PRO A 69 24.84 11.86 10.78
C PRO A 69 23.84 12.44 11.80
N PHE A 70 22.54 12.23 11.58
CA PHE A 70 21.48 12.62 12.51
C PHE A 70 21.08 11.53 13.51
N ASP A 71 21.62 10.32 13.37
CA ASP A 71 21.27 9.17 14.22
C ASP A 71 21.69 9.39 15.69
N LYS A 72 22.67 10.29 15.91
CA LYS A 72 23.14 10.68 17.25
C LYS A 72 22.24 11.69 17.96
N TYR A 73 21.36 12.39 17.22
CA TYR A 73 20.56 13.51 17.73
C TYR A 73 19.04 13.28 17.65
N VAL A 74 18.59 12.34 16.82
CA VAL A 74 17.20 11.88 16.81
C VAL A 74 17.12 10.63 17.68
N LYS A 75 16.59 10.75 18.91
CA LYS A 75 16.16 9.58 19.69
C LYS A 75 15.12 8.84 18.84
N ARG A 76 15.53 7.79 18.14
CA ARG A 76 14.61 6.91 17.43
C ARG A 76 13.63 6.37 18.47
N LYS A 77 12.34 6.62 18.25
CA LYS A 77 11.28 5.97 19.03
C LYS A 77 11.52 4.47 18.87
N LYS A 78 11.80 3.78 19.97
CA LYS A 78 11.96 2.32 19.94
C LYS A 78 10.63 1.75 19.46
N LEU A 79 10.67 0.90 18.45
CA LEU A 79 9.49 0.14 18.04
C LEU A 79 9.03 -0.74 19.20
N GLU A 80 7.73 -1.02 19.25
CA GLU A 80 7.21 -2.07 20.13
C GLU A 80 7.77 -3.43 19.69
N PRO A 81 7.87 -4.43 20.60
CA PRO A 81 8.37 -5.75 20.25
C PRO A 81 7.69 -6.32 18.99
N LEU A 82 8.45 -7.03 18.16
CA LEU A 82 7.99 -7.56 16.86
C LEU A 82 6.73 -8.43 17.01
N GLU A 83 6.61 -9.13 18.14
CA GLU A 83 5.46 -9.92 18.57
C GLU A 83 4.14 -9.13 18.57
N THR A 84 4.18 -7.81 18.68
CA THR A 84 2.99 -6.94 18.67
C THR A 84 2.39 -6.81 17.28
N TYR A 85 3.24 -6.80 16.25
CA TYR A 85 2.81 -6.48 14.88
C TYR A 85 2.45 -7.73 14.07
N VAL A 86 3.13 -8.85 14.32
CA VAL A 86 2.95 -10.09 13.53
C VAL A 86 1.52 -10.64 13.60
N PRO A 87 0.86 -10.75 14.77
CA PRO A 87 -0.54 -11.23 14.83
C PRO A 87 -1.49 -10.37 14.00
N ALA A 88 -1.32 -9.05 14.02
CA ALA A 88 -2.17 -8.14 13.26
C ALA A 88 -1.98 -8.30 11.73
N VAL A 89 -0.76 -8.59 11.28
CA VAL A 89 -0.49 -8.92 9.87
C VAL A 89 -1.16 -10.24 9.48
N LEU A 90 -1.03 -11.28 10.31
CA LEU A 90 -1.67 -12.59 10.07
C LEU A 90 -3.20 -12.47 10.01
N LEU A 91 -3.81 -11.73 10.93
CA LEU A 91 -5.26 -11.47 10.91
C LEU A 91 -5.69 -10.69 9.66
N THR A 92 -4.82 -9.85 9.10
CA THR A 92 -5.12 -9.16 7.84
C THR A 92 -5.04 -10.09 6.63
N ILE A 93 -4.11 -11.05 6.63
CA ILE A 93 -4.03 -12.10 5.60
C ILE A 93 -5.36 -12.88 5.58
N ASP A 94 -5.84 -13.30 6.74
CA ASP A 94 -7.13 -13.99 6.87
C ASP A 94 -8.30 -13.13 6.35
N GLN A 95 -8.31 -11.85 6.71
CA GLN A 95 -9.33 -10.90 6.23
C GLN A 95 -9.31 -10.77 4.69
N PHE A 96 -8.14 -10.82 4.05
CA PHE A 96 -8.03 -10.78 2.59
C PHE A 96 -8.41 -12.09 1.92
N VAL A 97 -8.16 -13.23 2.56
CA VAL A 97 -8.67 -14.53 2.10
C VAL A 97 -10.19 -14.57 2.14
N ASP A 98 -10.80 -14.05 3.20
CA ASP A 98 -12.26 -13.98 3.30
C ASP A 98 -12.86 -12.94 2.34
N LEU A 99 -12.15 -11.84 2.08
CA LEU A 99 -12.49 -10.90 1.01
C LEU A 99 -12.49 -11.58 -0.37
N GLU A 100 -11.49 -12.40 -0.68
CA GLU A 100 -11.43 -13.11 -1.95
C GLU A 100 -12.64 -14.01 -2.15
N LYS A 101 -13.02 -14.79 -1.12
CA LYS A 101 -14.22 -15.64 -1.13
C LYS A 101 -15.49 -14.82 -1.35
N SER A 102 -15.57 -13.62 -0.77
CA SER A 102 -16.74 -12.74 -0.94
C SER A 102 -16.91 -12.22 -2.38
N LEU A 103 -15.85 -12.26 -3.20
CA LEU A 103 -15.94 -11.90 -4.62
C LEU A 103 -16.45 -13.05 -5.50
N GLU A 104 -16.55 -14.27 -4.98
CA GLU A 104 -17.04 -15.44 -5.73
C GLU A 104 -18.57 -15.51 -5.81
N PHE A 105 -19.28 -14.70 -5.02
CA PHE A 105 -20.73 -14.64 -5.08
C PHE A 105 -21.21 -14.13 -6.44
N GLU A 106 -22.35 -14.66 -6.92
CA GLU A 106 -22.97 -14.29 -8.20
C GLU A 106 -23.18 -12.76 -8.33
N LYS A 107 -23.46 -12.10 -7.20
CA LYS A 107 -23.51 -10.64 -7.10
C LYS A 107 -22.63 -10.16 -5.95
N PRO A 108 -21.36 -9.83 -6.22
CA PRO A 108 -20.44 -9.34 -5.20
C PRO A 108 -20.89 -7.99 -4.64
N ARG A 109 -20.75 -7.81 -3.33
CA ARG A 109 -21.00 -6.53 -2.65
C ARG A 109 -19.71 -5.73 -2.56
N TYR A 110 -19.44 -4.96 -3.61
CA TYR A 110 -18.17 -4.22 -3.77
C TYR A 110 -17.98 -3.10 -2.72
N ASP A 111 -19.07 -2.52 -2.23
CA ASP A 111 -19.08 -1.53 -1.15
C ASP A 111 -18.66 -2.14 0.19
N GLU A 112 -19.22 -3.31 0.54
CA GLU A 112 -18.81 -4.08 1.74
C GLU A 112 -17.34 -4.52 1.63
N SER A 113 -16.95 -5.00 0.44
CA SER A 113 -15.56 -5.36 0.12
C SER A 113 -14.58 -4.21 0.35
N ARG A 114 -14.94 -2.97 -0.06
CA ARG A 114 -14.14 -1.76 0.22
C ARG A 114 -14.14 -1.37 1.69
N SER A 115 -15.24 -1.60 2.39
CA SER A 115 -15.33 -1.35 3.83
C SER A 115 -14.34 -2.25 4.56
N LEU A 116 -14.24 -3.52 4.18
CA LEU A 116 -13.28 -4.47 4.77
C LEU A 116 -11.84 -3.96 4.65
N LEU A 117 -11.43 -3.38 3.52
CA LEU A 117 -10.08 -2.80 3.36
C LEU A 117 -9.78 -1.62 4.30
N ARG A 118 -10.80 -1.04 4.95
CA ARG A 118 -10.70 0.14 5.83
C ARG A 118 -11.04 -0.14 7.29
N SER A 119 -11.48 -1.35 7.62
CA SER A 119 -11.92 -1.74 8.96
C SER A 119 -11.18 -2.99 9.43
N GLY A 120 -11.34 -3.31 10.73
CA GLY A 120 -10.72 -4.51 11.31
C GLY A 120 -9.18 -4.47 11.25
N PRO A 121 -8.52 -5.63 11.16
CA PRO A 121 -7.06 -5.74 11.07
C PRO A 121 -6.44 -4.88 9.94
N ALA A 122 -7.08 -4.86 8.76
CA ALA A 122 -6.62 -4.12 7.58
C ALA A 122 -6.46 -2.61 7.83
N SER A 123 -7.27 -2.01 8.71
CA SER A 123 -7.20 -0.58 9.04
C SER A 123 -5.83 -0.15 9.61
N SER A 124 -5.14 -1.07 10.28
CA SER A 124 -3.84 -0.85 10.91
C SER A 124 -2.66 -1.43 10.11
N LEU A 125 -2.95 -2.15 9.01
CA LEU A 125 -1.98 -2.93 8.26
C LEU A 125 -0.73 -2.12 7.89
N ARG A 126 -0.91 -0.92 7.33
CA ARG A 126 0.20 -0.07 6.86
C ARG A 126 1.22 0.23 7.96
N VAL A 127 0.76 0.43 9.20
CA VAL A 127 1.65 0.69 10.34
C VAL A 127 2.37 -0.60 10.73
N ASN A 128 1.64 -1.70 10.81
CA ASN A 128 2.18 -3.01 11.21
C ASN A 128 3.24 -3.52 10.23
N ILE A 129 2.97 -3.53 8.92
CA ILE A 129 3.92 -4.05 7.91
C ILE A 129 5.18 -3.20 7.81
N ARG A 130 5.07 -1.88 8.04
CA ARG A 130 6.24 -0.99 8.08
C ARG A 130 7.11 -1.25 9.31
N ALA A 131 6.50 -1.54 10.45
CA ALA A 131 7.24 -1.92 11.64
C ALA A 131 7.99 -3.25 11.42
N VAL A 132 7.32 -4.25 10.84
CA VAL A 132 7.96 -5.53 10.47
C VAL A 132 9.12 -5.31 9.50
N ALA A 133 8.95 -4.49 8.46
CA ALA A 133 10.02 -4.18 7.52
C ALA A 133 11.20 -3.43 8.17
N GLN A 134 10.94 -2.57 9.16
CA GLN A 134 12.01 -1.90 9.90
C GLN A 134 12.80 -2.87 10.79
N TYR A 135 12.15 -3.87 11.37
CA TYR A 135 12.82 -4.99 12.04
C TYR A 135 13.68 -5.79 11.07
N ALA A 136 13.13 -6.18 9.92
CA ALA A 136 13.86 -6.89 8.87
C ALA A 136 15.08 -6.11 8.37
N SER A 137 14.96 -4.77 8.27
CA SER A 137 16.08 -3.89 7.92
C SER A 137 17.21 -3.92 8.93
N SER A 138 16.89 -4.07 10.21
CA SER A 138 17.92 -4.19 11.26
C SER A 138 18.66 -5.53 11.19
N ASN A 139 18.06 -6.54 10.55
CA ASN A 139 18.60 -7.89 10.37
C ASN A 139 19.22 -8.10 8.96
N GLY A 140 19.40 -7.04 8.17
CA GLY A 140 20.01 -7.12 6.83
C GLY A 140 19.06 -7.52 5.70
N GLN A 141 17.76 -7.71 5.97
CA GLN A 141 16.72 -8.05 4.98
C GLN A 141 15.87 -6.85 4.55
N GLY A 142 16.35 -5.62 4.80
CA GLY A 142 15.56 -4.39 4.65
C GLY A 142 15.03 -4.14 3.25
N LYS A 143 15.82 -4.42 2.21
CA LYS A 143 15.40 -4.21 0.82
C LYS A 143 14.26 -5.15 0.42
N ALA A 144 14.41 -6.45 0.68
CA ALA A 144 13.36 -7.42 0.38
C ALA A 144 12.06 -7.11 1.13
N ALA A 145 12.18 -6.70 2.41
CA ALA A 145 11.03 -6.32 3.21
C ALA A 145 10.36 -5.02 2.73
N SER A 146 11.14 -4.00 2.33
CA SER A 146 10.58 -2.76 1.79
C SER A 146 9.90 -2.97 0.45
N ASP A 147 10.51 -3.76 -0.43
CA ASP A 147 9.96 -4.08 -1.75
C ASP A 147 8.61 -4.84 -1.60
N ALA A 148 8.54 -5.79 -0.66
CA ALA A 148 7.30 -6.50 -0.34
C ALA A 148 6.21 -5.56 0.23
N VAL A 149 6.57 -4.61 1.10
CA VAL A 149 5.62 -3.60 1.61
C VAL A 149 5.09 -2.72 0.49
N ASP A 150 5.95 -2.25 -0.41
CA ASP A 150 5.56 -1.38 -1.51
C ASP A 150 4.67 -2.11 -2.53
N GLU A 151 4.99 -3.37 -2.83
CA GLU A 151 4.17 -4.23 -3.68
C GLU A 151 2.78 -4.49 -3.07
N CYS A 152 2.72 -4.80 -1.78
CA CYS A 152 1.47 -5.00 -1.05
C CYS A 152 0.59 -3.74 -1.08
N LEU A 153 1.12 -2.58 -0.69
CA LEU A 153 0.35 -1.34 -0.64
C LEU A 153 -0.14 -0.91 -2.02
N ARG A 154 0.71 -1.06 -3.06
CA ARG A 154 0.33 -0.76 -4.43
C ARG A 154 -0.79 -1.67 -4.92
N ALA A 155 -0.72 -2.97 -4.63
CA ALA A 155 -1.79 -3.91 -4.98
C ALA A 155 -3.11 -3.58 -4.29
N LEU A 156 -3.08 -3.13 -3.03
CA LEU A 156 -4.28 -2.71 -2.29
C LEU A 156 -4.87 -1.40 -2.80
N GLU A 157 -4.05 -0.44 -3.23
CA GLU A 157 -4.52 0.80 -3.88
C GLU A 157 -5.20 0.51 -5.23
N ASP A 158 -4.60 -0.39 -6.03
CA ASP A 158 -5.19 -0.87 -7.29
C ASP A 158 -6.52 -1.59 -7.03
N LEU A 159 -6.56 -2.49 -6.03
CA LEU A 159 -7.77 -3.21 -5.63
C LEU A 159 -8.88 -2.26 -5.17
N ASP A 160 -8.57 -1.28 -4.31
CA ASP A 160 -9.55 -0.31 -3.83
C ASP A 160 -10.17 0.50 -4.97
N SER A 161 -9.34 0.86 -5.95
CA SER A 161 -9.77 1.55 -7.17
C SER A 161 -10.71 0.67 -7.99
N LEU A 162 -10.34 -0.59 -8.24
CA LEU A 162 -11.18 -1.56 -8.95
C LEU A 162 -12.53 -1.76 -8.26
N LEU A 163 -12.55 -1.94 -6.94
CA LEU A 163 -13.79 -2.09 -6.19
C LEU A 163 -14.65 -0.82 -6.24
N LEU A 164 -14.06 0.38 -6.26
CA LEU A 164 -14.80 1.63 -6.43
C LEU A 164 -15.45 1.70 -7.82
N HIS A 165 -14.70 1.37 -8.86
CA HIS A 165 -15.22 1.34 -10.23
C HIS A 165 -16.35 0.33 -10.36
N ALA A 166 -16.17 -0.89 -9.84
CA ALA A 166 -17.19 -1.93 -9.84
C ALA A 166 -18.44 -1.54 -9.06
N SER A 167 -18.31 -0.88 -7.90
CA SER A 167 -19.45 -0.37 -7.14
C SER A 167 -20.29 0.66 -7.90
N ARG A 168 -19.71 1.30 -8.93
CA ARG A 168 -20.37 2.27 -9.82
C ARG A 168 -20.88 1.64 -11.11
N ASN A 169 -20.86 0.31 -11.23
CA ASN A 169 -21.22 -0.46 -12.42
C ASN A 169 -20.36 -0.14 -13.65
N ASP A 170 -19.08 0.18 -13.44
CA ASP A 170 -18.12 0.38 -14.51
C ASP A 170 -17.69 -0.99 -15.11
N PRO A 171 -17.88 -1.24 -16.41
CA PRO A 171 -17.56 -2.52 -17.04
C PRO A 171 -16.06 -2.81 -17.15
N SER A 172 -15.20 -1.82 -16.91
CA SER A 172 -13.74 -1.99 -16.94
C SER A 172 -13.18 -2.73 -15.72
N ALA A 173 -13.95 -2.85 -14.64
CA ALA A 173 -13.55 -3.53 -13.42
C ALA A 173 -14.02 -4.99 -13.45
N SER A 174 -13.08 -5.93 -13.59
CA SER A 174 -13.39 -7.37 -13.55
C SER A 174 -13.06 -8.00 -12.20
N VAL A 175 -13.87 -8.95 -11.77
CA VAL A 175 -13.63 -9.74 -10.56
C VAL A 175 -12.27 -10.46 -10.63
N GLU A 176 -11.91 -10.97 -11.81
CA GLU A 176 -10.62 -11.64 -12.03
C GLU A 176 -9.43 -10.71 -11.74
N THR A 177 -9.49 -9.45 -12.17
CA THR A 177 -8.45 -8.47 -11.87
C THR A 177 -8.39 -8.16 -10.38
N MET A 178 -9.53 -8.08 -9.69
CA MET A 178 -9.57 -7.87 -8.24
C MET A 178 -8.93 -9.04 -7.49
N ARG A 179 -9.29 -10.28 -7.84
CA ARG A 179 -8.69 -11.49 -7.26
C ARG A 179 -7.18 -11.55 -7.50
N SER A 180 -6.73 -11.20 -8.71
CA SER A 180 -5.31 -11.10 -9.00
C SER A 180 -4.59 -10.05 -8.12
N LYS A 181 -5.23 -8.91 -7.82
CA LYS A 181 -4.65 -7.93 -6.88
C LYS A 181 -4.62 -8.44 -5.44
N ILE A 182 -5.65 -9.18 -5.01
CA ILE A 182 -5.64 -9.85 -3.70
C ILE A 182 -4.50 -10.87 -3.63
N SER A 183 -4.31 -11.72 -4.65
CA SER A 183 -3.23 -12.71 -4.66
C SER A 183 -1.84 -12.08 -4.62
N VAL A 184 -1.64 -10.96 -5.31
CA VAL A 184 -0.38 -10.19 -5.24
C VAL A 184 -0.17 -9.63 -3.83
N ALA A 185 -1.19 -9.06 -3.20
CA ALA A 185 -1.09 -8.55 -1.84
C ALA A 185 -0.77 -9.67 -0.83
N LEU A 186 -1.41 -10.83 -0.94
CA LEU A 186 -1.15 -12.00 -0.10
C LEU A 186 0.28 -12.51 -0.27
N ALA A 187 0.75 -12.68 -1.50
CA ALA A 187 2.12 -13.12 -1.78
C ALA A 187 3.17 -12.12 -1.23
N ALA A 188 2.89 -10.82 -1.34
CA ALA A 188 3.75 -9.78 -0.79
C ALA A 188 3.80 -9.84 0.75
N LEU A 189 2.67 -10.10 1.42
CA LEU A 189 2.64 -10.29 2.88
C LEU A 189 3.39 -11.55 3.31
N ASP A 190 3.28 -12.66 2.59
CA ASP A 190 4.05 -13.88 2.85
C ASP A 190 5.56 -13.64 2.70
N ASN A 191 5.98 -12.94 1.64
CA ASN A 191 7.38 -12.55 1.42
C ASN A 191 7.91 -11.68 2.58
N LEU A 192 7.07 -10.79 3.12
CA LEU A 192 7.42 -10.00 4.29
C LEU A 192 7.55 -10.88 5.55
N LEU A 193 6.62 -11.81 5.78
CA LEU A 193 6.65 -12.69 6.95
C LEU A 193 7.83 -13.68 6.94
N GLN A 194 8.38 -14.02 5.77
CA GLN A 194 9.63 -14.80 5.67
C GLN A 194 10.85 -14.09 6.28
N THR A 195 10.78 -12.76 6.49
CA THR A 195 11.84 -12.00 7.17
C THR A 195 11.75 -12.04 8.70
N VAL A 196 10.63 -12.56 9.23
CA VAL A 196 10.38 -12.67 10.68
C VAL A 196 11.04 -13.95 11.21
N PRO A 197 11.75 -13.91 12.35
CA PRO A 197 12.26 -15.12 13.00
C PRO A 197 11.15 -16.12 13.31
N SER A 198 11.38 -17.41 13.05
CA SER A 198 10.38 -18.47 13.20
C SER A 198 9.73 -18.51 14.59
N ALA A 199 10.52 -18.35 15.66
CA ALA A 199 10.01 -18.34 17.03
C ALA A 199 9.00 -17.21 17.31
N VAL A 200 9.12 -16.07 16.62
CA VAL A 200 8.17 -14.95 16.72
C VAL A 200 6.96 -15.22 15.83
N LEU A 201 7.18 -15.77 14.63
CA LEU A 201 6.12 -16.13 13.71
C LEU A 201 5.17 -17.19 14.30
N ASP A 202 5.71 -18.23 14.94
CA ASP A 202 4.92 -19.31 15.55
C ASP A 202 4.07 -18.80 16.73
N LYS A 203 4.63 -17.91 17.55
CA LYS A 203 3.86 -17.20 18.59
C LYS A 203 2.78 -16.32 17.97
N GLY A 204 3.11 -15.61 16.89
CA GLY A 204 2.18 -14.76 16.17
C GLY A 204 0.99 -15.53 15.62
N LYS A 205 1.23 -16.72 15.06
CA LYS A 205 0.19 -17.65 14.61
C LYS A 205 -0.71 -18.10 15.75
N ALA A 206 -0.13 -18.58 16.85
CA ALA A 206 -0.92 -18.98 18.01
C ALA A 206 -1.82 -17.85 18.56
N ILE A 207 -1.32 -16.60 18.56
CA ILE A 207 -2.14 -15.44 18.96
C ILE A 207 -3.23 -15.16 17.94
N ALA A 208 -2.92 -15.12 16.63
CA ALA A 208 -3.91 -14.87 15.58
C ALA A 208 -5.00 -15.94 15.55
N ASP A 209 -4.63 -17.22 15.71
CA ASP A 209 -5.56 -18.35 15.77
C ASP A 209 -6.53 -18.21 16.95
N ALA A 210 -6.07 -17.74 18.11
CA ALA A 210 -6.92 -17.50 19.28
C ALA A 210 -7.96 -16.37 19.07
N TYR A 211 -7.71 -15.42 18.16
CA TYR A 211 -8.72 -14.43 17.76
C TYR A 211 -9.77 -15.01 16.80
N ARG A 212 -9.47 -16.14 16.15
CA ARG A 212 -10.33 -16.76 15.13
C ARG A 212 -11.15 -17.92 15.68
N THR A 213 -10.70 -18.58 16.76
CA THR A 213 -11.49 -19.61 17.43
C THR A 213 -12.86 -19.04 17.78
N PRO A 214 -13.95 -19.56 17.18
CA PRO A 214 -15.27 -19.09 17.52
C PRO A 214 -15.47 -19.31 19.01
N VAL A 215 -16.10 -18.34 19.63
CA VAL A 215 -16.42 -18.31 21.06
C VAL A 215 -17.57 -19.29 21.37
N ASP A 216 -17.64 -20.42 20.65
CA ASP A 216 -18.65 -21.47 20.80
C ASP A 216 -18.25 -22.50 21.86
N ASP A 217 -17.05 -22.37 22.45
CA ASP A 217 -16.59 -23.13 23.62
C ASP A 217 -16.95 -22.46 24.97
N TYR A 218 -17.80 -21.43 24.96
CA TYR A 218 -18.70 -21.26 26.10
C TYR A 218 -19.82 -22.27 25.92
N VAL A 219 -19.53 -23.52 26.25
CA VAL A 219 -20.57 -24.45 26.63
C VAL A 219 -21.43 -23.71 27.64
N GLU A 220 -22.69 -23.52 27.29
CA GLU A 220 -23.79 -23.03 28.09
C GLU A 220 -24.06 -23.97 29.30
N GLU A 221 -23.03 -24.55 29.92
CA GLU A 221 -23.15 -25.49 31.03
C GLU A 221 -23.27 -24.79 32.39
N ASN A 222 -23.16 -23.46 32.46
CA ASN A 222 -23.31 -22.72 33.71
C ASN A 222 -24.15 -21.44 33.62
N ALA A 223 -25.13 -21.39 32.73
CA ALA A 223 -26.22 -20.40 32.84
C ALA A 223 -27.12 -20.62 34.09
N ALA A 224 -26.89 -21.72 34.84
CA ALA A 224 -27.62 -22.05 36.06
C ALA A 224 -27.04 -21.42 37.34
N GLU A 225 -25.85 -20.83 37.32
CA GLU A 225 -25.23 -20.24 38.51
C GLU A 225 -24.92 -18.74 38.30
N LEU A 226 -25.96 -17.96 38.01
CA LEU A 226 -25.89 -16.51 38.13
C LEU A 226 -25.62 -16.14 39.61
N ASP A 227 -24.54 -15.39 39.85
CA ASP A 227 -24.18 -14.83 41.16
C ASP A 227 -25.44 -14.21 41.81
N PRO A 228 -25.81 -14.60 43.04
CA PRO A 228 -27.01 -14.10 43.73
C PRO A 228 -27.06 -12.57 43.83
N ARG A 229 -25.92 -11.88 43.68
CA ARG A 229 -25.86 -10.41 43.60
C ARG A 229 -26.47 -9.82 42.34
N LEU A 230 -26.44 -10.51 41.20
CA LEU A 230 -27.05 -10.02 39.95
C LEU A 230 -28.58 -10.12 40.00
N LYS A 231 -29.12 -11.18 40.61
CA LYS A 231 -30.57 -11.31 40.85
C LYS A 231 -31.11 -10.21 41.77
N GLN A 232 -30.34 -9.87 42.81
CA GLN A 232 -30.72 -8.75 43.70
C GLN A 232 -30.79 -7.39 42.99
N LEU A 233 -30.09 -7.20 41.87
CA LEU A 233 -30.12 -5.94 41.13
C LEU A 233 -31.30 -5.87 40.17
N GLU A 234 -31.75 -7.00 39.63
CA GLU A 234 -32.96 -7.09 38.80
C GLU A 234 -34.23 -6.80 39.62
N ASP A 235 -34.26 -7.26 40.88
CA ASP A 235 -35.38 -7.01 41.80
C ASP A 235 -35.50 -5.54 42.29
N ILE A 236 -34.52 -4.67 41.98
CA ILE A 236 -34.49 -3.26 42.40
C ILE A 236 -34.93 -2.30 41.27
N LEU A 237 -35.03 -2.77 40.02
CA LEU A 237 -35.50 -1.99 38.86
C LEU A 237 -37.01 -2.13 38.64
#